data_AF-A0A965Z323-F1
#
_entry.id   AF-A0A965Z323-F1
#
_cell.length_a   1.000
_cell.length_b   1.000
_cell.length_c   1.000
_cell.angle_alpha   90.00
_cell.angle_beta   90.00
_cell.angle_gamma   90.00
#
_symmetry.space_group_name_H-M   'P 1'
#
loop_
_entity.id
_entity.type
_entity.pdbx_description
1 polymer ?
#
loop_
_entity_poly.entity_id
_entity_poly.type
_entity_poly.pdbx_seq_one_letter_code
_entity_poly.pdbx_strand_id
1 'polypeptide(L)'
;MKGREPAKVEFRCPACGQDAWLARKPQYDGFKKIGETLSCALCGHAFASEAEIPFKDNRPKVFSENDRPRPVQVFREDEKGQMCRYCAEYVVNPFLQRCNLHKCEVEATDTCPHFRPKPAPPPAAAEPDAPNPLRL
;
A
#
# COMPACT_ATOMS: atom_id res chain seq x y z
N MET A 1 2.89 2.27 2.76
CA MET A 1 1.59 2.95 2.62
C MET A 1 1.51 4.05 3.66
N LYS A 2 1.41 5.33 3.27
CA LYS A 2 1.17 6.41 4.23
C LYS A 2 -0.27 6.24 4.74
N GLY A 3 -0.44 5.85 5.99
CA GLY A 3 -1.77 5.73 6.61
C GLY A 3 -2.45 7.11 6.59
N ARG A 4 -3.69 7.17 6.10
CA ARG A 4 -4.52 8.38 6.19
C ARG A 4 -4.93 8.54 7.65
N GLU A 5 -4.62 9.69 8.26
CA GLU A 5 -5.02 9.97 9.63
C GLU A 5 -6.56 9.95 9.73
N PRO A 6 -7.15 9.23 10.70
CA PRO A 6 -8.60 9.17 10.84
C PRO A 6 -9.15 10.57 11.16
N ALA A 7 -10.23 10.96 10.48
CA ALA A 7 -10.87 12.24 10.69
C ALA A 7 -11.43 12.34 12.12
N LYS A 8 -11.26 13.50 12.77
CA LYS A 8 -11.81 13.75 14.10
C LYS A 8 -13.35 13.80 14.01
N VAL A 9 -14.03 13.06 14.88
CA VAL A 9 -15.50 12.91 14.85
C VAL A 9 -16.16 13.17 16.20
N GLU A 10 -15.44 13.02 17.31
CA GLU A 10 -15.96 13.20 18.66
C GLU A 10 -15.74 14.63 19.15
N PHE A 11 -16.78 15.24 19.72
CA PHE A 11 -16.73 16.60 20.26
C PHE A 11 -17.75 16.76 21.40
N ARG A 12 -17.62 17.84 22.17
CA ARG A 12 -18.64 18.24 23.15
C ARG A 12 -19.49 19.36 22.57
N CYS A 13 -20.78 19.12 22.34
CA CYS A 13 -21.62 20.05 21.62
C CYS A 13 -21.90 21.33 22.45
N PRO A 14 -21.68 22.54 21.90
CA PRO A 14 -21.96 23.78 22.62
C PRO A 14 -23.48 24.04 22.78
N ALA A 15 -24.32 23.44 21.94
CA ALA A 15 -25.77 23.66 21.97
C ALA A 15 -26.49 22.76 23.01
N CYS A 16 -26.15 21.47 23.08
CA CYS A 16 -26.76 20.55 24.06
C CYS A 16 -25.87 20.20 25.25
N GLY A 17 -24.59 20.58 25.24
CA GLY A 17 -23.63 20.31 26.31
C GLY A 17 -23.15 18.85 26.42
N GLN A 18 -23.71 17.95 25.61
CA GLN A 18 -23.42 16.51 25.62
C GLN A 18 -22.24 16.16 24.70
N ASP A 19 -21.65 15.00 24.99
CA ASP A 19 -20.66 14.38 24.11
C ASP A 19 -21.38 13.77 22.90
N ALA A 20 -20.97 14.18 21.70
CA ALA A 20 -21.64 13.84 20.47
C ALA A 20 -20.64 13.49 19.36
N TRP A 21 -21.18 12.94 18.28
CA TRP A 21 -20.46 12.69 17.04
C TRP A 21 -20.88 13.66 15.95
N LEU A 22 -19.92 14.02 15.08
CA LEU A 22 -20.16 14.88 13.93
C LEU A 22 -20.87 14.11 12.83
N ALA A 23 -22.10 14.50 12.52
CA ALA A 23 -22.85 14.01 11.36
C ALA A 23 -22.58 14.91 10.14
N ARG A 24 -22.00 14.31 9.09
CA ARG A 24 -21.78 14.95 7.79
C ARG A 24 -22.86 14.52 6.82
N LYS A 25 -23.76 15.43 6.47
CA LYS A 25 -24.82 15.16 5.49
C LYS A 25 -24.46 15.80 4.16
N PRO A 26 -24.29 15.02 3.07
CA PRO A 26 -24.00 15.59 1.77
C PRO A 26 -25.18 16.43 1.27
N GLN A 27 -24.89 17.63 0.77
CA GLN A 27 -25.86 18.47 0.06
C GLN A 27 -25.69 18.26 -1.44
N TYR A 28 -26.81 18.09 -2.16
CA TYR A 28 -26.84 17.87 -3.59
C TYR A 28 -27.68 18.94 -4.28
N ASP A 29 -27.25 19.33 -5.48
CA ASP A 29 -28.04 20.06 -6.47
C ASP A 29 -28.26 19.11 -7.66
N GLY A 30 -29.48 18.55 -7.76
CA GLY A 30 -29.76 17.41 -8.63
C GLY A 30 -28.89 16.20 -8.28
N PHE A 31 -28.08 15.72 -9.24
CA PHE A 31 -27.13 14.61 -9.05
C PHE A 31 -25.72 15.06 -8.67
N LYS A 32 -25.47 16.37 -8.52
CA LYS A 32 -24.14 16.91 -8.20
C LYS A 32 -24.04 17.24 -6.72
N LYS A 33 -23.04 16.69 -6.02
CA LYS A 33 -22.74 17.07 -4.64
C LYS A 33 -22.16 18.49 -4.62
N ILE A 34 -22.84 19.41 -3.93
CA ILE A 34 -22.44 20.82 -3.81
C ILE A 34 -21.71 21.12 -2.50
N GLY A 35 -21.87 20.26 -1.49
CA GLY A 35 -21.23 20.47 -0.18
C GLY A 35 -21.62 19.43 0.85
N GLU A 36 -21.34 19.74 2.10
CA GLU A 36 -21.72 18.94 3.27
C GLU A 36 -22.24 19.87 4.37
N THR A 37 -23.36 19.49 4.99
CA THR A 37 -23.81 20.09 6.24
C THR A 37 -23.19 19.34 7.40
N LEU A 38 -22.56 20.09 8.30
CA LEU A 38 -21.97 19.60 9.53
C LEU A 38 -22.98 19.79 10.66
N SER A 39 -23.34 18.72 11.37
CA SER A 39 -24.33 18.79 12.44
C SER A 39 -24.02 17.88 13.62
N CYS A 40 -24.52 18.25 14.80
CA CYS A 40 -24.50 17.39 15.97
C CYS A 40 -25.47 16.21 15.78
N ALA A 41 -24.97 14.97 15.94
CA ALA A 41 -25.79 13.78 15.81
C ALA A 41 -26.90 13.66 16.87
N LEU A 42 -26.76 14.31 18.03
CA LEU A 42 -27.72 14.23 19.14
C LEU A 42 -28.82 15.29 19.05
N CYS A 43 -28.45 16.57 18.92
CA CYS A 43 -29.40 17.68 18.96
C CYS A 43 -29.68 18.33 17.59
N GLY A 44 -28.95 17.94 16.55
CA GLY A 44 -29.12 18.49 15.20
C GLY A 44 -28.56 19.90 14.99
N HIS A 45 -27.90 20.49 15.99
CA HIS A 45 -27.27 21.81 15.83
C HIS A 45 -26.29 21.82 14.67
N ALA A 46 -26.47 22.75 13.73
CA ALA A 46 -25.65 22.88 12.53
C ALA A 46 -24.45 23.79 12.80
N PHE A 47 -23.27 23.37 12.31
CA PHE A 47 -22.03 24.13 12.37
C PHE A 47 -21.75 24.77 11.00
N ALA A 48 -21.25 26.00 11.00
CA ALA A 48 -20.93 26.69 9.75
C ALA A 48 -19.66 26.13 9.10
N SER A 49 -18.71 25.68 9.92
CA SER A 49 -17.46 25.08 9.45
C SER A 49 -16.91 24.04 10.43
N GLU A 50 -15.97 23.22 9.95
CA GLU A 50 -15.29 22.23 10.79
C GLU A 50 -14.39 22.88 11.86
N ALA A 51 -13.93 24.12 11.63
CA ALA A 51 -13.07 24.85 12.56
C ALA A 51 -13.78 25.30 13.85
N GLU A 52 -15.11 25.42 13.83
CA GLU A 52 -15.91 25.82 15.00
C GLU A 52 -16.18 24.67 15.96
N ILE A 53 -15.88 23.43 15.54
CA ILE A 53 -16.25 22.23 16.29
C ILE A 53 -15.19 21.96 17.37
N PRO A 54 -15.56 21.95 18.67
CA PRO A 54 -14.62 21.69 19.76
C PRO A 54 -14.34 20.18 19.88
N PHE A 55 -13.57 19.64 18.93
CA PHE A 55 -13.20 18.23 18.89
C PHE A 55 -12.43 17.81 20.14
N LYS A 56 -12.75 16.60 20.62
CA LYS A 56 -11.97 15.96 21.67
C LYS A 56 -10.67 15.40 21.11
N ASP A 57 -9.61 15.51 21.89
CA ASP A 57 -8.38 14.77 21.63
C ASP A 57 -8.47 13.41 22.34
N ASN A 58 -8.79 12.37 21.57
CA ASN A 58 -8.98 11.03 22.07
C ASN A 58 -7.71 10.19 22.05
N ARG A 59 -6.53 10.77 21.80
CA ARG A 59 -5.29 10.01 21.81
C ARG A 59 -5.00 9.51 23.24
N PRO A 60 -5.05 8.19 23.49
CA PRO A 60 -4.72 7.66 24.80
C PRO A 60 -3.23 7.91 25.06
N LYS A 61 -2.91 8.66 26.12
CA LYS A 61 -1.53 9.01 26.52
C LYS A 61 -0.74 7.84 27.10
N VAL A 62 -1.31 6.64 27.08
CA VAL A 62 -0.75 5.43 27.71
C VAL A 62 0.26 4.74 26.80
N PHE A 63 0.09 4.83 25.48
CA PHE A 63 1.00 4.21 24.53
C PHE A 63 2.14 5.17 24.16
N SER A 64 3.36 4.68 24.32
CA SER A 64 4.60 5.36 23.95
C SER A 64 5.16 4.79 22.64
N GLU A 65 6.17 5.46 22.06
CA GLU A 65 6.90 4.89 20.91
C GLU A 65 7.57 3.54 21.25
N ASN A 66 7.82 3.25 22.53
CA ASN A 66 8.36 1.96 22.95
C ASN A 66 7.35 0.81 22.83
N ASP A 67 6.05 1.10 22.83
CA ASP A 67 4.97 0.12 22.65
C ASP A 67 4.74 -0.21 21.17
N ARG A 68 5.39 0.52 20.27
CA ARG A 68 5.27 0.29 18.83
C ARG A 68 5.91 -1.06 18.49
N PRO A 69 5.15 -2.05 17.97
CA PRO A 69 5.74 -3.32 17.59
C PRO A 69 6.77 -3.09 16.49
N ARG A 70 7.91 -3.79 16.61
CA ARG A 70 8.94 -3.74 15.57
C ARG A 70 8.32 -4.18 14.24
N PRO A 71 8.65 -3.52 13.12
CA PRO A 71 8.16 -3.94 11.83
C PRO A 71 8.61 -5.38 11.57
N VAL A 72 7.64 -6.27 11.34
CA VAL A 72 7.91 -7.67 11.02
C VAL A 72 8.41 -7.71 9.58
N GLN A 73 9.71 -7.95 9.41
CA GLN A 73 10.27 -8.30 8.10
C GLN A 73 10.08 -9.80 7.91
N VAL A 74 8.94 -10.16 7.31
CA VAL A 74 8.62 -11.56 6.98
C VAL A 74 9.51 -12.05 5.84
N PHE A 75 9.82 -11.15 4.91
CA PHE A 75 10.52 -11.51 3.69
C PHE A 75 12.00 -11.16 3.75
N ARG A 76 12.84 -12.08 3.26
CA ARG A 76 14.29 -11.85 3.11
C ARG A 76 14.63 -11.62 1.64
N GLU A 77 15.69 -10.84 1.37
CA GLU A 77 16.10 -10.52 0.00
C GLU A 77 16.61 -11.75 -0.79
N ASP A 78 16.91 -12.85 -0.10
CA ASP A 78 17.36 -14.12 -0.65
C ASP A 78 16.23 -15.13 -0.93
N GLU A 79 14.96 -14.69 -0.89
CA GLU A 79 13.79 -15.55 -1.16
C GLU A 79 13.73 -16.21 -2.53
N LYS A 80 14.51 -15.69 -3.47
CA LYS A 80 14.77 -16.35 -4.74
C LYS A 80 15.33 -17.77 -4.54
N GLY A 81 15.89 -18.05 -3.37
CA GLY A 81 16.43 -19.34 -2.98
C GLY A 81 17.54 -19.82 -3.91
N GLN A 82 17.91 -21.09 -3.76
CA GLN A 82 18.85 -21.78 -4.64
C GLN A 82 18.10 -22.44 -5.82
N MET A 83 17.13 -21.73 -6.39
CA MET A 83 16.24 -22.27 -7.44
C MET A 83 16.91 -22.21 -8.82
N CYS A 84 16.67 -23.23 -9.65
CA CYS A 84 17.22 -23.34 -10.99
C CYS A 84 16.95 -22.09 -11.84
N ARG A 85 15.78 -21.44 -11.74
CA ARG A 85 15.45 -20.20 -12.46
C ARG A 85 16.47 -19.06 -12.30
N TYR A 86 17.15 -19.01 -11.16
CA TYR A 86 18.14 -17.97 -10.82
C TYR A 86 19.59 -18.47 -10.92
N CYS A 87 19.79 -19.73 -11.30
CA CYS A 87 21.10 -20.31 -11.48
C CYS A 87 21.72 -19.90 -12.82
N ALA A 88 23.03 -19.68 -12.84
CA ALA A 88 23.82 -19.37 -14.03
C ALA A 88 23.83 -20.53 -15.04
N GLU A 89 23.70 -21.77 -14.55
CA GLU A 89 23.72 -22.99 -15.38
C GLU A 89 22.34 -23.37 -15.94
N TYR A 90 21.31 -22.59 -15.64
CA TYR A 90 19.94 -22.83 -16.11
C TYR A 90 19.75 -22.30 -17.54
N VAL A 91 19.42 -23.21 -18.45
CA VAL A 91 19.25 -22.92 -19.87
C VAL A 91 17.80 -23.23 -20.26
N VAL A 92 17.10 -22.22 -20.75
CA VAL A 92 15.75 -22.35 -21.30
C VAL A 92 15.84 -22.48 -22.81
N ASN A 93 15.42 -23.62 -23.34
CA ASN A 93 15.10 -23.81 -24.75
C ASN A 93 13.57 -23.76 -24.90
N PRO A 94 13.02 -23.28 -26.03
CA PRO A 94 11.59 -23.34 -26.33
C PRO A 94 10.87 -24.65 -25.97
N PHE A 95 11.54 -25.79 -26.01
CA PHE A 95 10.93 -27.11 -25.77
C PHE A 95 11.29 -27.73 -24.41
N LEU A 96 12.37 -27.30 -23.76
CA LEU A 96 12.87 -27.95 -22.55
C LEU A 96 13.75 -27.02 -21.71
N GLN A 97 13.67 -27.22 -20.40
CA GLN A 97 14.46 -26.52 -19.39
C GLN A 97 15.53 -27.48 -18.89
N ARG A 98 16.81 -27.11 -19.00
CA ARG A 98 17.92 -28.03 -18.67
C ARG A 98 19.01 -27.38 -17.84
N CYS A 99 19.66 -28.18 -17.02
CA CYS A 99 20.87 -27.81 -16.32
C CYS A 99 22.10 -28.04 -17.22
N ASN A 100 22.87 -26.99 -17.46
CA ASN A 100 24.10 -27.10 -18.24
C ASN A 100 25.24 -27.81 -17.49
N LEU A 101 25.24 -27.79 -16.16
CA LEU A 101 26.23 -28.49 -15.33
C LEU A 101 25.97 -30.00 -15.29
N HIS A 102 24.75 -30.41 -14.93
CA HIS A 102 24.38 -31.82 -14.71
C HIS A 102 23.84 -32.53 -15.96
N LYS A 103 23.57 -31.81 -17.06
CA LYS A 103 23.08 -32.34 -18.34
C LYS A 103 21.75 -33.11 -18.23
N CYS A 104 20.87 -32.65 -17.33
CA CYS A 104 19.53 -33.18 -17.14
C CYS A 104 18.45 -32.12 -17.36
N GLU A 105 17.21 -32.56 -17.56
CA GLU A 105 16.02 -31.71 -17.53
C GLU A 105 15.74 -31.28 -16.08
N VAL A 106 15.34 -30.03 -15.88
CA VAL A 106 15.04 -29.42 -14.58
C VAL A 106 13.89 -28.44 -14.70
N GLU A 107 13.12 -28.26 -13.64
CA GLU A 107 12.12 -27.19 -13.56
C GLU A 107 12.69 -25.90 -12.99
N ALA A 108 12.06 -24.77 -13.31
CA ALA A 108 12.43 -23.46 -12.78
C ALA A 108 12.45 -23.41 -11.24
N THR A 109 11.61 -24.21 -10.58
CA THR A 109 11.46 -24.26 -9.11
C THR A 109 12.36 -25.27 -8.41
N ASP A 110 13.09 -26.10 -9.13
CA ASP A 110 14.00 -27.08 -8.54
C ASP A 110 15.12 -26.40 -7.76
N THR A 111 15.53 -27.00 -6.64
CA THR A 111 16.65 -26.51 -5.82
C THR A 111 17.93 -27.29 -6.10
N CYS A 112 19.07 -26.59 -6.13
CA CYS A 112 20.35 -27.18 -6.54
C CYS A 112 21.46 -26.95 -5.50
N PRO A 113 22.15 -28.02 -5.02
CA PRO A 113 23.31 -27.88 -4.13
C PRO A 113 24.51 -27.16 -4.77
N HIS A 114 24.58 -27.14 -6.09
CA HIS A 114 25.64 -26.49 -6.87
C HIS A 114 25.19 -25.14 -7.45
N PHE A 115 24.21 -24.50 -6.80
CA PHE A 115 23.66 -23.22 -7.24
C PHE A 115 24.74 -22.14 -7.39
N ARG A 116 24.72 -21.46 -8.54
CA ARG A 116 25.54 -20.27 -8.81
C ARG A 116 24.62 -19.16 -9.30
N PRO A 117 24.58 -17.98 -8.67
CA PRO A 117 23.64 -16.93 -9.07
C PRO A 117 23.95 -16.43 -10.50
N LYS A 118 22.90 -16.18 -11.28
CA LYS A 118 23.02 -15.58 -12.61
C LYS A 118 23.65 -14.18 -12.50
N PRO A 119 24.63 -13.80 -13.37
CA PRO A 119 25.18 -12.45 -13.36
C PRO A 119 24.06 -11.43 -13.60
N ALA A 120 24.17 -10.29 -12.93
CA ALA A 120 23.25 -9.18 -13.15
C ALA A 120 23.26 -8.79 -14.63
N PRO A 121 22.10 -8.50 -15.25
CA PRO A 121 22.09 -7.98 -16.60
C PRO A 121 22.89 -6.67 -16.64
N PRO A 122 23.61 -6.39 -17.74
CA PRO A 122 24.23 -5.09 -17.91
C PRO A 122 23.14 -4.00 -17.81
N PRO A 123 23.47 -2.82 -17.25
CA PRO A 123 22.51 -1.72 -17.17
C PRO A 123 21.97 -1.44 -18.57
N ALA A 124 20.64 -1.43 -18.71
CA ALA A 124 20.00 -1.15 -19.98
C ALA A 124 20.52 0.19 -20.49
N ALA A 125 21.21 0.17 -21.63
CA ALA A 125 21.48 1.40 -22.36
C ALA A 125 20.11 2.02 -22.67
N ALA A 126 19.91 3.28 -22.30
CA ALA A 126 18.69 4.01 -22.59
C ALA A 126 18.43 3.94 -24.10
N GLU A 127 17.42 3.19 -24.52
CA GLU A 127 17.00 3.17 -25.90
C GLU A 127 16.42 4.57 -26.22
N PRO A 128 16.91 5.25 -27.28
CA PRO A 128 16.30 6.50 -27.71
C PRO A 128 14.88 6.21 -28.21
N ASP A 129 13.94 7.01 -27.70
CA ASP A 129 12.51 7.00 -27.96
C ASP A 129 12.22 6.90 -29.48
N ALA A 130 11.94 5.69 -29.96
CA ALA A 130 11.52 5.48 -31.33
C ALA A 130 10.01 5.75 -31.43
N PRO A 131 9.55 6.65 -32.32
CA PRO A 131 8.13 6.95 -32.43
C PRO A 131 7.35 5.71 -32.88
N ASN A 132 6.39 5.30 -32.04
CA ASN A 132 5.50 4.16 -32.28
C ASN A 132 4.67 4.38 -33.57
N PRO A 133 4.81 3.53 -34.60
CA PRO A 133 4.13 3.69 -35.89
C PRO A 133 2.63 3.37 -35.87
N LEU A 134 2.04 3.04 -34.71
CA LEU A 134 0.64 2.61 -34.60
C LEU A 134 -0.28 3.61 -33.86
N ARG A 135 0.13 4.88 -33.71
CA ARG A 135 -0.83 5.94 -33.34
C ARG A 135 -1.50 6.48 -34.60
N LEU A 136 -2.67 5.92 -34.93
CA LEU A 136 -3.68 6.51 -35.81
C LEU A 136 -4.55 7.51 -35.03
#